data_AF-A0A7R7CH26-F1
#
_entry.id   AF-A0A7R7CH26-F1
#
_cell.length_a   1.000
_cell.length_b   1.000
_cell.length_c   1.000
_cell.angle_alpha   90.00
_cell.angle_beta   90.00
_cell.angle_gamma   90.00
#
_symmetry.space_group_name_H-M   'P 1'
#
loop_
_entity.id
_entity.type
_entity.pdbx_description
1 polymer ?
#
loop_
_entity_poly.entity_id
_entity_poly.type
_entity_poly.pdbx_seq_one_letter_code
_entity_poly.pdbx_strand_id
1 'polypeptide(L)'
;MRFLFAVLLTSVGAAPAHAGCANYVDGSLSRPAPRAKICFKGVCEVTTLDFGCGNATSLSAGFANGWRISEDPKNGLVIERKGRRVPVSDHDQVQCVEIDPGGCDGSAV
;
A
#
# COMPACT_ATOMS: atom_id res chain seq x y z
N MET A 1 16.07 -15.03 54.05
CA MET A 1 16.53 -14.79 52.67
C MET A 1 15.53 -13.88 51.98
N ARG A 2 15.91 -12.63 51.69
CA ARG A 2 15.05 -11.63 51.04
C ARG A 2 15.15 -11.85 49.53
N PHE A 3 14.02 -12.15 48.89
CA PHE A 3 13.94 -12.31 47.44
C PHE A 3 14.15 -10.95 46.75
N LEU A 4 15.19 -10.89 45.91
CA LEU A 4 15.47 -9.80 44.98
C LEU A 4 14.39 -9.78 43.90
N PHE A 5 13.58 -8.73 43.85
CA PHE A 5 12.74 -8.42 42.70
C PHE A 5 13.62 -7.81 41.59
N ALA A 6 13.96 -8.61 40.59
CA ALA A 6 14.54 -8.12 39.34
C ALA A 6 13.40 -7.57 38.47
N VAL A 7 13.35 -6.23 38.32
CA VAL A 7 12.45 -5.57 37.37
C VAL A 7 13.00 -5.81 35.97
N LEU A 8 12.38 -6.73 35.24
CA LEU A 8 12.56 -6.92 33.81
C LEU A 8 12.10 -5.64 33.09
N LEU A 9 13.05 -4.82 32.67
CA LEU A 9 12.83 -3.78 31.67
C LEU A 9 12.65 -4.49 30.32
N THR A 10 11.40 -4.80 29.98
CA THR A 10 11.06 -5.38 28.68
C THR A 10 11.24 -4.30 27.62
N SER A 11 12.23 -4.55 26.75
CA SER A 11 12.49 -3.79 25.53
C SER A 11 11.21 -3.70 24.69
N VAL A 12 10.60 -2.51 24.66
CA VAL A 12 9.66 -2.14 23.60
C VAL A 12 10.48 -2.11 22.33
N GLY A 13 10.41 -3.21 21.56
CA GLY A 13 10.95 -3.25 20.22
C GLY A 13 10.24 -2.20 19.39
N ALA A 14 10.91 -1.07 19.16
CA ALA A 14 10.53 -0.16 18.10
C ALA A 14 10.79 -0.91 16.78
N ALA A 15 9.78 -1.64 16.31
CA ALA A 15 9.79 -2.12 14.94
C ALA A 15 9.94 -0.88 14.03
N PRO A 16 10.81 -0.92 13.01
CA PRO A 16 10.91 0.18 12.08
C PRO A 16 9.59 0.23 11.31
N ALA A 17 8.69 1.13 11.71
CA ALA A 17 7.63 1.59 10.84
C ALA A 17 8.34 2.19 9.64
N HIS A 18 8.40 1.44 8.53
CA HIS A 18 8.90 1.95 7.26
C HIS A 18 7.86 2.95 6.76
N ALA A 19 7.89 4.15 7.35
CA ALA A 19 7.16 5.30 6.87
C ALA A 19 7.94 5.84 5.67
N GLY A 20 7.37 5.70 4.48
CA GLY A 20 8.06 6.05 3.25
C GLY A 20 7.10 6.19 2.09
N CYS A 21 7.44 7.09 1.19
CA CYS A 21 6.81 7.24 -0.09
C CYS A 21 7.85 7.00 -1.19
N ALA A 22 7.54 6.12 -2.12
CA ALA A 22 8.20 6.01 -3.39
C ALA A 22 7.38 6.77 -4.42
N ASN A 23 7.96 7.78 -5.07
CA ASN A 23 7.33 8.48 -6.18
C ASN A 23 8.15 8.21 -7.45
N TYR A 24 7.52 7.58 -8.44
CA TYR A 24 8.19 7.14 -9.66
C TYR A 24 8.06 8.14 -10.81
N VAL A 25 7.25 9.20 -10.64
CA VAL A 25 6.96 10.18 -11.70
C VAL A 25 7.61 11.55 -11.48
N ASP A 26 8.18 11.81 -10.30
CA ASP A 26 8.84 13.09 -9.98
C ASP A 26 10.37 13.10 -10.20
N GLY A 27 10.94 11.96 -10.64
CA GLY A 27 12.37 11.80 -10.85
C GLY A 27 13.20 11.63 -9.57
N SER A 28 12.57 11.46 -8.40
CA SER A 28 13.27 11.23 -7.13
C SER A 28 13.92 9.85 -7.02
N LEU A 29 13.50 8.90 -7.85
CA LEU A 29 13.99 7.53 -7.86
C LEU A 29 14.84 7.26 -9.10
N SER A 30 15.97 6.58 -8.89
CA SER A 30 16.87 6.12 -9.96
C SER A 30 16.45 4.79 -10.59
N ARG A 31 15.33 4.22 -10.14
CA ARG A 31 14.79 2.93 -10.61
C ARG A 31 13.47 3.14 -11.37
N PRO A 32 13.17 2.30 -12.38
CA PRO A 32 11.91 2.40 -13.10
C PRO A 32 10.71 2.07 -12.20
N ALA A 33 9.55 2.60 -12.58
CA ALA A 33 8.28 2.24 -11.96
C ALA A 33 7.98 0.74 -12.14
N PRO A 34 7.74 -0.03 -11.07
CA PRO A 34 7.33 -1.42 -11.18
C PRO A 34 5.93 -1.53 -11.81
N ARG A 35 5.73 -2.57 -12.61
CA ARG A 35 4.46 -2.83 -13.29
C ARG A 35 3.55 -3.72 -12.46
N ALA A 36 2.26 -3.50 -12.64
CA ALA A 36 1.20 -4.35 -12.12
C ALA A 36 0.05 -4.45 -13.12
N LYS A 37 -0.86 -5.36 -12.84
CA LYS A 37 -2.10 -5.54 -13.58
C LYS A 37 -3.25 -5.31 -12.60
N ILE A 38 -4.06 -4.29 -12.86
CA ILE A 38 -5.27 -4.01 -12.08
C ILE A 38 -6.45 -4.64 -12.81
N CYS A 39 -7.13 -5.57 -12.15
CA CYS A 39 -8.33 -6.22 -12.66
C CYS A 39 -9.56 -5.65 -11.97
N PHE A 40 -10.59 -5.29 -12.72
CA PHE A 40 -11.89 -4.88 -12.19
C PHE A 40 -13.00 -5.61 -12.93
N LYS A 41 -13.85 -6.34 -12.20
CA LYS A 41 -14.93 -7.16 -12.78
C LYS A 41 -14.42 -8.12 -13.86
N GLY A 42 -13.23 -8.70 -13.63
CA GLY A 42 -12.56 -9.62 -14.55
C GLY A 42 -11.85 -8.98 -15.75
N VAL A 43 -11.96 -7.65 -15.94
CA VAL A 43 -11.22 -6.93 -16.99
C VAL A 43 -9.93 -6.37 -16.42
N CYS A 44 -8.80 -6.79 -17.00
CA CYS A 44 -7.48 -6.45 -16.49
C CYS A 44 -6.74 -5.46 -17.38
N GLU A 45 -6.11 -4.46 -16.76
CA GLU A 45 -5.29 -3.44 -17.41
C GLU A 45 -3.88 -3.47 -16.83
N VAL A 46 -2.87 -3.61 -17.69
CA VAL A 46 -1.46 -3.45 -17.29
C VAL A 46 -1.17 -1.97 -17.07
N THR A 47 -0.47 -1.66 -15.99
CA THR A 47 -0.12 -0.30 -15.57
C THR A 47 1.23 -0.30 -14.83
N THR A 48 1.72 0.89 -14.53
CA THR A 48 2.86 1.13 -13.62
C THR A 48 2.38 1.84 -12.36
N LEU A 49 3.14 1.69 -11.28
CA LEU A 49 3.01 2.54 -10.09
C LEU A 49 3.45 3.98 -10.41
N ASP A 50 2.62 4.95 -10.06
CA ASP A 50 3.01 6.35 -10.02
C ASP A 50 3.65 6.68 -8.67
N PHE A 51 3.02 6.22 -7.59
CA PHE A 51 3.55 6.34 -6.24
C PHE A 51 3.04 5.21 -5.35
N GLY A 52 3.81 4.94 -4.32
CA GLY A 52 3.46 4.05 -3.23
C GLY A 52 3.86 4.69 -1.90
N CYS A 53 2.95 4.74 -0.93
CA CYS A 53 3.16 5.38 0.36
C CYS A 53 2.63 4.49 1.48
N GLY A 54 3.47 4.23 2.48
CA GLY A 54 3.10 3.49 3.67
C GLY A 54 3.56 4.20 4.93
N ASN A 55 2.84 4.00 6.03
CA ASN A 55 3.31 4.28 7.38
C ASN A 55 2.78 3.20 8.34
N ALA A 56 2.90 3.44 9.65
CA ALA A 56 2.51 2.45 10.67
C ALA A 56 1.04 2.01 10.60
N THR A 57 0.15 2.81 10.00
CA THR A 57 -1.29 2.59 10.06
C THR A 57 -2.01 2.76 8.73
N SER A 58 -1.36 3.30 7.70
CA SER A 58 -1.98 3.53 6.40
C SER A 58 -1.07 3.14 5.25
N LEU A 59 -1.70 2.69 4.16
CA LEU A 59 -1.07 2.38 2.88
C LEU A 59 -1.82 3.11 1.77
N SER A 60 -1.12 3.57 0.74
CA SER A 60 -1.74 4.10 -0.46
C SER A 60 -0.85 3.94 -1.68
N ALA A 61 -1.43 3.45 -2.76
CA ALA A 61 -0.79 3.28 -4.06
C ALA A 61 -1.59 4.01 -5.14
N GLY A 62 -0.89 4.65 -6.07
CA GLY A 62 -1.46 5.24 -7.28
C GLY A 62 -0.83 4.64 -8.52
N PHE A 63 -1.63 4.47 -9.56
CA PHE A 63 -1.24 3.81 -10.80
C PHE A 63 -1.48 4.72 -12.01
N ALA A 64 -0.61 4.61 -13.00
CA ALA A 64 -0.62 5.44 -14.21
C ALA A 64 -1.94 5.39 -15.01
N ASN A 65 -2.70 4.29 -14.92
CA ASN A 65 -4.01 4.16 -15.54
C ASN A 65 -5.17 4.82 -14.74
N GLY A 66 -4.83 5.57 -13.69
CA GLY A 66 -5.74 6.36 -12.88
C GLY A 66 -6.39 5.59 -11.73
N TRP A 67 -5.95 4.36 -11.44
CA TRP A 67 -6.36 3.68 -10.22
C TRP A 67 -5.63 4.26 -9.01
N ARG A 68 -6.34 4.33 -7.89
CA ARG A 68 -5.76 4.65 -6.59
C ARG A 68 -6.40 3.74 -5.55
N ILE A 69 -5.56 3.12 -4.73
CA ILE A 69 -5.97 2.27 -3.62
C ILE A 69 -5.36 2.87 -2.37
N SER A 70 -6.16 3.03 -1.33
CA SER A 70 -5.68 3.50 -0.04
C SER A 70 -6.44 2.84 1.10
N GLU A 71 -5.73 2.51 2.16
CA GLU A 71 -6.30 1.96 3.39
C GLU A 71 -5.77 2.75 4.57
N ASP A 72 -6.69 3.22 5.42
CA ASP A 72 -6.34 3.89 6.68
C ASP A 72 -7.39 3.60 7.77
N PRO A 73 -7.06 3.77 9.07
CA PRO A 73 -7.96 3.37 10.15
C PRO A 73 -9.25 4.20 10.23
N LYS A 74 -9.28 5.39 9.62
CA LYS A 74 -10.42 6.31 9.65
C LYS A 74 -11.40 6.02 8.52
N ASN A 75 -10.91 5.72 7.33
CA ASN A 75 -11.74 5.54 6.13
C ASN A 75 -11.88 4.08 5.68
N GLY A 76 -11.08 3.17 6.24
CA GLY A 76 -10.95 1.79 5.74
C GLY A 76 -10.34 1.76 4.34
N LEU A 77 -10.64 0.70 3.60
CA LEU A 77 -10.27 0.57 2.20
C LEU A 77 -11.07 1.55 1.32
N VAL A 78 -10.34 2.35 0.55
CA VAL A 78 -10.87 3.27 -0.45
C VAL A 78 -10.20 2.96 -1.78
N ILE A 79 -11.03 2.71 -2.79
CA ILE A 79 -10.58 2.47 -4.17
C ILE A 79 -11.18 3.55 -5.06
N GLU A 80 -10.35 4.16 -5.88
CA GLU A 80 -10.74 5.19 -6.84
C GLU A 80 -10.23 4.84 -8.23
N ARG A 81 -11.01 5.22 -9.25
CA ARG A 81 -10.61 5.16 -10.65
C ARG A 81 -10.87 6.51 -11.30
N LYS A 82 -9.80 7.15 -11.78
CA LYS A 82 -9.83 8.49 -12.41
C LYS A 82 -10.56 9.53 -11.54
N GLY A 83 -10.27 9.52 -10.23
CA GLY A 83 -10.83 10.43 -9.24
C GLY A 83 -12.28 10.13 -8.82
N ARG A 84 -12.86 9.00 -9.23
CA ARG A 84 -14.19 8.55 -8.78
C ARG A 84 -14.05 7.35 -7.87
N ARG A 85 -14.71 7.39 -6.70
CA ARG A 85 -14.76 6.25 -5.79
C ARG A 85 -15.50 5.08 -6.42
N VAL A 86 -14.90 3.90 -6.32
CA VAL A 86 -15.56 2.63 -6.60
C VAL A 86 -16.49 2.32 -5.43
N PRO A 87 -17.76 1.93 -5.67
CA PRO A 87 -18.68 1.54 -4.62
C PRO A 87 -18.10 0.44 -3.74
N VAL A 88 -18.34 0.48 -2.43
CA VAL A 88 -17.85 -0.55 -1.48
C VAL A 88 -18.30 -1.95 -1.87
N SER A 89 -19.51 -2.08 -2.44
CA SER A 89 -20.05 -3.35 -2.96
C SER A 89 -19.29 -3.94 -4.14
N ASP A 90 -18.36 -3.18 -4.74
CA ASP A 90 -17.56 -3.57 -5.90
C ASP A 90 -16.07 -3.74 -5.54
N HIS A 91 -15.67 -3.55 -4.27
CA HIS A 91 -14.25 -3.61 -3.86
C HIS A 91 -13.66 -5.02 -3.98
N ASP A 92 -14.45 -6.05 -3.72
CA ASP A 92 -14.08 -7.47 -3.87
C ASP A 92 -13.82 -7.90 -5.32
N GLN A 93 -14.24 -7.07 -6.28
CA GLN A 93 -14.02 -7.26 -7.70
C GLN A 93 -12.79 -6.51 -8.23
N VAL A 94 -12.07 -5.79 -7.38
CA VAL A 94 -10.80 -5.13 -7.72
C VAL A 94 -9.66 -6.03 -7.24
N GLN A 95 -8.71 -6.32 -8.14
CA GLN A 95 -7.52 -7.10 -7.82
C GLN A 95 -6.27 -6.41 -8.36
N CYS A 96 -5.20 -6.37 -7.56
CA CYS A 96 -3.87 -6.01 -7.99
C CYS A 96 -3.01 -7.26 -8.13
N VAL A 97 -2.49 -7.49 -9.34
CA VAL A 97 -1.57 -8.59 -9.62
C VAL A 97 -0.21 -8.00 -9.96
N GLU A 98 0.80 -8.32 -9.15
CA GLU A 98 2.18 -7.91 -9.41
C GLU A 98 2.69 -8.52 -10.72
N ILE A 99 3.27 -7.68 -11.58
CA ILE A 99 4.05 -8.13 -12.74
C ILE A 99 5.53 -8.05 -12.39
N ASP A 100 5.94 -6.93 -11.80
CA ASP A 100 7.26 -6.75 -11.21
C ASP A 100 7.16 -6.72 -9.67
N PRO A 101 8.19 -7.12 -8.91
CA PRO A 101 8.17 -7.10 -7.45
C PRO A 101 7.82 -5.72 -6.87
N GLY A 102 6.86 -5.67 -5.96
CA GLY A 102 6.37 -4.42 -5.37
C GLY A 102 5.43 -3.64 -6.29
N GLY A 103 4.96 -4.24 -7.39
CA GLY A 103 4.01 -3.66 -8.33
C GLY A 103 2.68 -3.23 -7.70
N CYS A 104 2.30 -3.81 -6.56
CA CYS A 104 1.07 -3.48 -5.84
C CYS A 104 1.31 -2.66 -4.57
N ASP A 105 2.57 -2.36 -4.20
CA ASP A 105 2.96 -1.59 -3.02
C ASP A 105 2.20 -1.97 -1.73
N GLY A 106 2.05 -3.28 -1.49
CA GLY A 106 1.33 -3.81 -0.32
C GLY A 106 -0.20 -3.67 -0.36
N SER A 107 -0.77 -3.09 -1.42
CA SER A 107 -2.21 -3.06 -1.66
C SER A 107 -2.69 -4.45 -2.06
N ALA A 108 -3.21 -5.21 -1.10
CA ALA A 108 -3.65 -6.60 -1.28
C ALA A 108 -5.15 -6.72 -1.66
N VAL A 109 -5.68 -5.78 -2.44
CA VAL A 109 -6.99 -5.96 -3.10
C VAL A 109 -6.87 -6.99 -4.19
#